data_AF-A0A081NEJ9-F1
#
_entry.id   AF-A0A081NEJ9-F1
#
_cell.length_a   1.000
_cell.length_b   1.000
_cell.length_c   1.000
_cell.angle_alpha   90.00
_cell.angle_beta   90.00
_cell.angle_gamma   90.00
#
_symmetry.space_group_name_H-M   'P 1'
#
loop_
_entity.id
_entity.type
_entity.pdbx_description
1 polymer ?
#
loop_
_entity_poly.entity_id
_entity_poly.type
_entity_poly.pdbx_seq_one_letter_code
_entity_poly.pdbx_strand_id
1 'polypeptide(L)'
;MTDLNQAIETLSHHEEGVFPRKALETLLDNQEAVNPQLLDYLESVAIDPTGTIESWQTDFLVVALFLLAQFRDVRAYQPLIKLLNKLDSETDWILGEEGLSRILASVCDGDVTPLQALAENPEIAEYIRSEAFYALLTLVCRGQWDKSALHDYCRRMLEGGLNYEGGYLRISLTHICEMMMFSDLLETIRNCYQKWPEMSEFIRFDEVEESLQSGEADEFGLSFHRDYITDAIADLEKHACFVAGDGAEGDDLDGFDLSELFGSPDDVASEVEGFFANAETQETFVRDLPKVGRNDPCPCGSGKKFKKCCGK
;
A
#
# COMPACT_ATOMS: atom_id res chain seq x y z
N MET A 1 -12.51 -31.31 -9.22
CA MET A 1 -13.09 -31.13 -7.87
C MET A 1 -12.12 -31.53 -6.77
N THR A 2 -11.45 -32.68 -6.83
CA THR A 2 -10.38 -33.05 -5.86
C THR A 2 -9.23 -32.05 -5.87
N ASP A 3 -8.75 -31.64 -7.06
CA ASP A 3 -7.58 -30.77 -7.18
C ASP A 3 -7.89 -29.32 -6.78
N LEU A 4 -9.11 -28.83 -7.03
CA LEU A 4 -9.56 -27.49 -6.64
C LEU A 4 -9.69 -27.35 -5.12
N ASN A 5 -10.33 -28.31 -4.47
CA ASN A 5 -10.47 -28.29 -3.01
C ASN A 5 -9.10 -28.40 -2.33
N GLN A 6 -8.20 -29.21 -2.88
CA GLN A 6 -6.82 -29.31 -2.40
C GLN A 6 -6.06 -28.00 -2.60
N ALA A 7 -6.27 -27.30 -3.71
CA ALA A 7 -5.66 -25.99 -3.95
C ALA A 7 -6.16 -24.92 -2.95
N ILE A 8 -7.48 -24.89 -2.67
CA ILE A 8 -8.05 -24.01 -1.63
C ILE A 8 -7.47 -24.34 -0.25
N GLU A 9 -7.42 -25.63 0.10
CA GLU A 9 -6.83 -26.09 1.36
C GLU A 9 -5.36 -25.67 1.47
N THR A 10 -4.59 -25.79 0.38
CA THR A 10 -3.19 -25.34 0.33
C THR A 10 -3.08 -23.83 0.58
N LEU A 11 -3.92 -23.02 -0.05
CA LEU A 11 -3.90 -21.56 0.11
C LEU A 11 -4.43 -21.08 1.47
N SER A 12 -5.15 -21.94 2.18
CA SER A 12 -5.65 -21.64 3.53
C SER A 12 -4.58 -21.84 4.62
N HIS A 13 -3.41 -22.40 4.26
CA HIS A 13 -2.31 -22.66 5.18
C HIS A 13 -1.05 -21.92 4.70
N HIS A 14 -0.56 -20.99 5.50
CA HIS A 14 0.70 -20.31 5.22
C HIS A 14 1.90 -21.25 5.44
N GLU A 15 2.82 -21.29 4.48
CA GLU A 15 4.14 -21.88 4.63
C GLU A 15 5.20 -20.80 4.34
N GLU A 16 5.95 -20.41 5.36
CA GLU A 16 6.90 -19.29 5.28
C GLU A 16 7.95 -19.52 4.19
N GLY A 17 8.12 -18.53 3.31
CA GLY A 17 9.05 -18.58 2.19
C GLY A 17 8.64 -19.50 1.03
N VAL A 18 7.41 -20.02 1.03
CA VAL A 18 6.88 -20.85 -0.04
C VAL A 18 5.69 -20.16 -0.71
N PHE A 19 5.90 -19.67 -1.93
CA PHE A 19 4.82 -19.10 -2.73
C PHE A 19 3.98 -20.22 -3.38
N PRO A 20 2.66 -20.32 -3.11
CA PRO A 20 1.80 -21.43 -3.55
C PRO A 20 1.35 -21.31 -5.01
N ARG A 21 2.28 -21.08 -5.94
CA ARG A 21 2.03 -20.80 -7.37
C ARG A 21 1.08 -21.81 -8.03
N LYS A 22 1.32 -23.11 -7.87
CA LYS A 22 0.49 -24.17 -8.48
C LYS A 22 -0.96 -24.15 -7.99
N ALA A 23 -1.17 -23.80 -6.72
CA ALA A 23 -2.52 -23.69 -6.17
C ALA A 23 -3.24 -22.48 -6.78
N LEU A 24 -2.56 -21.33 -6.88
CA LEU A 24 -3.10 -20.14 -7.56
C LEU A 24 -3.42 -20.40 -9.04
N GLU A 25 -2.49 -21.03 -9.79
CA GLU A 25 -2.71 -21.44 -11.18
C GLU A 25 -3.94 -22.36 -11.31
N THR A 26 -4.10 -23.31 -10.38
CA THR A 26 -5.27 -24.20 -10.35
C THR A 26 -6.57 -23.42 -10.15
N LEU A 27 -6.59 -22.40 -9.28
CA LEU A 27 -7.77 -21.56 -9.07
C LEU A 27 -8.07 -20.69 -10.30
N LEU A 28 -7.04 -20.10 -10.92
CA LEU A 28 -7.16 -19.31 -12.15
C LEU A 28 -7.73 -20.14 -13.31
N ASP A 29 -7.26 -21.37 -13.49
CA ASP A 29 -7.74 -22.30 -14.53
C ASP A 29 -9.18 -22.78 -14.29
N ASN A 30 -9.75 -22.55 -13.09
CA ASN A 30 -11.06 -23.03 -12.67
C ASN A 30 -11.99 -21.89 -12.21
N GLN A 31 -11.89 -20.69 -12.81
CA GLN A 31 -12.65 -19.48 -12.46
C GLN A 31 -14.15 -19.74 -12.18
N GLU A 32 -14.89 -20.34 -13.12
CA GLU A 32 -16.35 -20.52 -12.95
C GLU A 32 -16.72 -21.34 -11.71
N ALA A 33 -15.87 -22.31 -11.34
CA ALA A 33 -16.10 -23.19 -10.20
C ALA A 33 -15.63 -22.57 -8.87
N VAL A 34 -14.61 -21.71 -8.89
CA VAL A 34 -14.04 -21.10 -7.68
C VAL A 34 -14.77 -19.81 -7.29
N ASN A 35 -15.24 -18.98 -8.24
CA ASN A 35 -15.83 -17.68 -7.94
C ASN A 35 -16.95 -17.71 -6.88
N PRO A 36 -17.94 -18.63 -6.94
CA PRO A 36 -18.97 -18.70 -5.90
C PRO A 36 -18.39 -18.94 -4.49
N GLN A 37 -17.34 -19.77 -4.39
CA GLN A 37 -16.71 -20.08 -3.10
C GLN A 37 -15.92 -18.88 -2.55
N LEU A 38 -15.24 -18.12 -3.43
CA LEU A 38 -14.53 -16.89 -3.03
C LEU A 38 -15.51 -15.80 -2.57
N LEU A 39 -16.66 -15.67 -3.24
CA LEU A 39 -17.72 -14.75 -2.85
C LEU A 39 -18.35 -15.13 -1.52
N ASP A 40 -18.71 -16.41 -1.33
CA ASP A 40 -19.26 -16.92 -0.06
C ASP A 40 -18.28 -16.68 1.10
N TYR A 41 -16.97 -16.87 0.84
CA TYR A 41 -15.93 -16.57 1.82
C TYR A 41 -15.85 -15.07 2.16
N LEU A 42 -15.77 -14.18 1.15
CA LEU A 42 -15.74 -12.74 1.37
C LEU A 42 -16.98 -12.25 2.13
N GLU A 43 -18.17 -12.78 1.80
CA GLU A 43 -19.41 -12.46 2.51
C GLU A 43 -19.35 -12.89 3.98
N SER A 44 -18.78 -14.07 4.28
CA SER A 44 -18.60 -14.55 5.64
C SER A 44 -17.65 -13.66 6.45
N VAL A 45 -16.52 -13.26 5.87
CA VAL A 45 -15.55 -12.33 6.48
C VAL A 45 -16.20 -10.96 6.70
N ALA A 46 -16.97 -10.46 5.73
CA ALA A 46 -17.69 -9.19 5.87
C ALA A 46 -18.76 -9.22 6.98
N ILE A 47 -19.20 -10.38 7.47
CA ILE A 47 -20.11 -10.50 8.61
C ILE A 47 -19.34 -10.33 9.93
N ASP A 48 -18.21 -11.01 10.09
CA ASP A 48 -17.39 -11.00 11.31
C ASP A 48 -15.88 -11.01 10.98
N PRO A 49 -15.27 -9.84 10.65
CA PRO A 49 -13.89 -9.80 10.15
C PRO A 49 -12.86 -10.34 11.14
N THR A 50 -12.96 -9.92 12.41
CA THR A 50 -12.01 -10.28 13.47
C THR A 50 -12.27 -11.65 14.08
N GLY A 51 -13.50 -12.18 13.99
CA GLY A 51 -13.83 -13.53 14.46
C GLY A 51 -13.55 -14.63 13.42
N THR A 52 -13.49 -14.26 12.13
CA THR A 52 -13.26 -15.21 11.02
C THR A 52 -11.78 -15.37 10.69
N ILE A 53 -10.95 -14.34 10.94
CA ILE A 53 -9.54 -14.33 10.56
C ILE A 53 -8.66 -14.35 11.81
N GLU A 54 -7.97 -15.48 12.06
CA GLU A 54 -6.89 -15.54 13.05
C GLU A 54 -5.66 -14.79 12.50
N SER A 55 -4.87 -14.13 13.37
CA SER A 55 -3.87 -13.12 12.96
C SER A 55 -2.72 -13.61 12.05
N TRP A 56 -2.60 -14.92 11.84
CA TRP A 56 -1.59 -15.57 11.00
C TRP A 56 -2.19 -16.22 9.73
N GLN A 57 -3.45 -15.92 9.40
CA GLN A 57 -4.20 -16.52 8.26
C GLN A 57 -4.74 -15.49 7.25
N THR A 58 -4.30 -14.22 7.31
CA THR A 58 -4.77 -13.13 6.41
C THR A 58 -4.53 -13.41 4.93
N ASP A 59 -3.62 -14.33 4.61
CA ASP A 59 -3.20 -14.64 3.25
C ASP A 59 -4.35 -15.10 2.35
N PHE A 60 -5.31 -15.88 2.87
CA PHE A 60 -6.40 -16.37 2.01
C PHE A 60 -7.39 -15.27 1.62
N LEU A 61 -7.66 -14.29 2.50
CA LEU A 61 -8.47 -13.13 2.14
C LEU A 61 -7.78 -12.31 1.06
N VAL A 62 -6.50 -12.01 1.24
CA VAL A 62 -5.71 -11.27 0.24
C VAL A 62 -5.77 -12.01 -1.11
N VAL A 63 -5.47 -13.31 -1.12
CA VAL A 63 -5.58 -14.15 -2.33
C VAL A 63 -6.97 -14.10 -2.95
N ALA A 64 -8.03 -14.25 -2.15
CA ALA A 64 -9.41 -14.21 -2.63
C ALA A 64 -9.75 -12.87 -3.29
N LEU A 65 -9.32 -11.75 -2.70
CA LEU A 65 -9.53 -10.41 -3.23
C LEU A 65 -8.78 -10.19 -4.55
N PHE A 66 -7.51 -10.60 -4.64
CA PHE A 66 -6.73 -10.52 -5.89
C PHE A 66 -7.33 -11.37 -7.01
N LEU A 67 -7.80 -12.58 -6.71
CA LEU A 67 -8.45 -13.44 -7.69
C LEU A 67 -9.80 -12.86 -8.16
N LEU A 68 -10.68 -12.47 -7.22
CA LEU A 68 -11.96 -11.81 -7.55
C LEU A 68 -11.74 -10.54 -8.38
N ALA A 69 -10.71 -9.76 -8.04
CA ALA A 69 -10.28 -8.61 -8.81
C ALA A 69 -9.87 -9.03 -10.22
N GLN A 70 -8.90 -9.94 -10.40
CA GLN A 70 -8.45 -10.40 -11.73
C GLN A 70 -9.61 -10.90 -12.60
N PHE A 71 -10.53 -11.65 -12.00
CA PHE A 71 -11.73 -12.16 -12.68
C PHE A 71 -12.76 -11.08 -13.01
N ARG A 72 -12.60 -9.85 -12.51
CA ARG A 72 -13.54 -8.73 -12.61
C ARG A 72 -14.93 -9.12 -12.11
N ASP A 73 -14.99 -9.90 -11.03
CA ASP A 73 -16.26 -10.38 -10.50
C ASP A 73 -16.96 -9.28 -9.68
N VAL A 74 -17.79 -8.49 -10.36
CA VAL A 74 -18.45 -7.32 -9.75
C VAL A 74 -19.38 -7.65 -8.59
N ARG A 75 -19.76 -8.93 -8.42
CA ARG A 75 -20.54 -9.38 -7.25
C ARG A 75 -19.75 -9.21 -5.95
N ALA A 76 -18.43 -9.14 -6.01
CA ALA A 76 -17.56 -8.92 -4.85
C ALA A 76 -17.61 -7.48 -4.32
N TYR A 77 -18.10 -6.51 -5.12
CA TYR A 77 -18.02 -5.09 -4.77
C TYR A 77 -18.73 -4.76 -3.45
N GLN A 78 -20.02 -5.06 -3.35
CA GLN A 78 -20.80 -4.73 -2.15
C GLN A 78 -20.34 -5.50 -0.90
N PRO A 79 -20.01 -6.81 -0.95
CA PRO A 79 -19.36 -7.51 0.15
C PRO A 79 -18.04 -6.87 0.59
N LEU A 80 -17.19 -6.45 -0.35
CA LEU A 80 -15.93 -5.77 -0.04
C LEU A 80 -16.17 -4.40 0.62
N ILE A 81 -17.05 -3.57 0.06
CA ILE A 81 -17.42 -2.28 0.69
C ILE A 81 -17.93 -2.49 2.13
N LYS A 82 -18.76 -3.52 2.34
CA LYS A 82 -19.30 -3.86 3.67
C LYS A 82 -18.21 -4.29 4.65
N LEU A 83 -17.22 -5.06 4.18
CA LEU A 83 -16.04 -5.42 4.98
C LEU A 83 -15.26 -4.15 5.36
N LEU A 84 -14.89 -3.32 4.39
CA LEU A 84 -14.07 -2.13 4.62
C LEU A 84 -14.73 -1.12 5.57
N ASN A 85 -16.06 -0.98 5.53
CA ASN A 85 -16.81 -0.11 6.46
C ASN A 85 -16.75 -0.57 7.93
N LYS A 86 -16.27 -1.78 8.21
CA LYS A 86 -16.11 -2.32 9.56
C LYS A 86 -14.68 -2.26 10.07
N LEU A 87 -13.73 -1.87 9.23
CA LEU A 87 -12.32 -1.85 9.57
C LEU A 87 -11.91 -0.44 9.99
N ASP A 88 -11.17 -0.40 11.09
CA ASP A 88 -10.53 0.77 11.67
C ASP A 88 -9.00 0.58 11.67
N SER A 89 -8.26 1.55 12.20
CA SER A 89 -6.79 1.49 12.24
C SER A 89 -6.22 0.36 13.11
N GLU A 90 -7.04 -0.32 13.93
CA GLU A 90 -6.60 -1.47 14.73
C GLU A 90 -6.85 -2.81 14.00
N THR A 91 -7.63 -2.79 12.91
CA THR A 91 -8.15 -3.98 12.22
C THR A 91 -7.87 -3.99 10.71
N ASP A 92 -7.34 -2.90 10.15
CA ASP A 92 -7.00 -2.79 8.72
C ASP A 92 -5.87 -3.72 8.25
N TRP A 93 -5.01 -4.18 9.16
CA TRP A 93 -3.96 -5.18 8.91
C TRP A 93 -4.48 -6.47 8.22
N ILE A 94 -5.79 -6.74 8.32
CA ILE A 94 -6.46 -7.86 7.65
C ILE A 94 -6.35 -7.81 6.12
N LEU A 95 -6.21 -6.61 5.54
CA LEU A 95 -6.27 -6.38 4.09
C LEU A 95 -4.94 -6.64 3.36
N GLY A 96 -3.82 -6.75 4.08
CA GLY A 96 -2.49 -6.68 3.49
C GLY A 96 -2.09 -5.23 3.12
N GLU A 97 -0.79 -5.00 2.93
CA GLU A 97 -0.24 -3.65 2.78
C GLU A 97 -0.34 -3.08 1.35
N GLU A 98 -0.88 -3.81 0.36
CA GLU A 98 -0.80 -3.40 -1.05
C GLU A 98 -1.99 -3.82 -1.94
N GLY A 99 -2.29 -3.02 -2.96
CA GLY A 99 -3.16 -3.37 -4.09
C GLY A 99 -4.67 -3.13 -3.92
N LEU A 100 -5.10 -2.64 -2.75
CA LEU A 100 -6.53 -2.46 -2.42
C LEU A 100 -7.27 -1.54 -3.40
N SER A 101 -6.68 -0.42 -3.80
CA SER A 101 -7.24 0.52 -4.79
C SER A 101 -7.53 -0.15 -6.13
N ARG A 102 -6.57 -0.95 -6.63
CA ARG A 102 -6.71 -1.72 -7.87
C ARG A 102 -7.76 -2.81 -7.74
N ILE A 103 -7.83 -3.49 -6.58
CA ILE A 103 -8.87 -4.48 -6.27
C ILE A 103 -10.25 -3.83 -6.30
N LEU A 104 -10.44 -2.74 -5.55
CA LEU A 104 -11.69 -1.97 -5.49
C LEU A 104 -12.16 -1.54 -6.87
N ALA A 105 -11.24 -0.98 -7.67
CA ALA A 105 -11.55 -0.56 -9.03
C ALA A 105 -11.87 -1.74 -9.96
N SER A 106 -11.20 -2.88 -9.78
CA SER A 106 -11.40 -4.08 -10.61
C SER A 106 -12.78 -4.73 -10.39
N VAL A 107 -13.33 -4.64 -9.18
CA VAL A 107 -14.63 -5.22 -8.85
C VAL A 107 -15.76 -4.20 -8.86
N CYS A 108 -15.50 -2.89 -9.01
CA CYS A 108 -16.53 -1.87 -9.05
C CYS A 108 -17.60 -2.16 -10.13
N ASP A 109 -18.87 -2.08 -9.76
CA ASP A 109 -20.02 -2.38 -10.63
C ASP A 109 -20.48 -1.19 -11.50
N GLY A 110 -19.73 -0.09 -11.45
CA GLY A 110 -20.01 1.17 -12.15
C GLY A 110 -20.65 2.25 -11.27
N ASP A 111 -21.16 1.91 -10.07
CA ASP A 111 -21.55 2.91 -9.08
C ASP A 111 -20.35 3.28 -8.20
N VAL A 112 -19.85 4.51 -8.33
CA VAL A 112 -18.72 5.01 -7.53
C VAL A 112 -19.14 5.55 -6.16
N THR A 113 -20.44 5.71 -5.91
CA THR A 113 -20.98 6.27 -4.66
C THR A 113 -20.46 5.54 -3.42
N PRO A 114 -20.35 4.20 -3.39
CA PRO A 114 -19.78 3.50 -2.24
C PRO A 114 -18.29 3.79 -2.00
N LEU A 115 -17.49 4.03 -3.06
CA LEU A 115 -16.09 4.45 -2.90
C LEU A 115 -15.98 5.84 -2.29
N GLN A 116 -16.80 6.78 -2.77
CA GLN A 116 -16.85 8.13 -2.21
C GLN A 116 -17.28 8.12 -0.74
N ALA A 117 -18.29 7.30 -0.40
CA ALA A 117 -18.75 7.13 0.96
C ALA A 117 -17.67 6.53 1.88
N LEU A 118 -16.88 5.56 1.39
CA LEU A 118 -15.72 5.05 2.12
C LEU A 118 -14.70 6.16 2.37
N ALA A 119 -14.29 6.87 1.32
CA ALA A 119 -13.23 7.87 1.40
C ALA A 119 -13.58 9.06 2.31
N GLU A 120 -14.86 9.44 2.35
CA GLU A 120 -15.36 10.56 3.15
C GLU A 120 -15.70 10.19 4.59
N ASN A 121 -15.71 8.90 4.97
CA ASN A 121 -16.09 8.47 6.31
C ASN A 121 -14.91 8.57 7.30
N PRO A 122 -14.96 9.45 8.31
CA PRO A 122 -13.84 9.68 9.23
C PRO A 122 -13.59 8.55 10.22
N GLU A 123 -14.55 7.63 10.39
CA GLU A 123 -14.44 6.49 11.31
C GLU A 123 -13.66 5.32 10.69
N ILE A 124 -13.36 5.37 9.40
CA ILE A 124 -12.61 4.34 8.67
C ILE A 124 -11.11 4.67 8.69
N ALA A 125 -10.27 3.64 8.73
CA ALA A 125 -8.81 3.78 8.66
C ALA A 125 -8.37 4.70 7.50
N GLU A 126 -7.44 5.61 7.79
CA GLU A 126 -6.94 6.60 6.82
C GLU A 126 -6.36 5.94 5.55
N TYR A 127 -5.70 4.79 5.72
CA TYR A 127 -5.19 3.98 4.60
C TYR A 127 -6.31 3.54 3.64
N ILE A 128 -7.39 2.94 4.15
CA ILE A 128 -8.53 2.49 3.33
C ILE A 128 -9.18 3.66 2.58
N ARG A 129 -9.30 4.81 3.26
CA ARG A 129 -9.86 6.03 2.66
C ARG A 129 -9.00 6.55 1.52
N SER A 130 -7.67 6.51 1.68
CA SER A 130 -6.72 6.84 0.61
C SER A 130 -6.84 5.87 -0.57
N GLU A 131 -6.92 4.56 -0.31
CA GLU A 131 -7.08 3.55 -1.36
C GLU A 131 -8.40 3.72 -2.12
N ALA A 132 -9.46 4.23 -1.47
CA ALA A 132 -10.70 4.59 -2.16
C ALA A 132 -10.51 5.80 -3.11
N PHE A 133 -9.68 6.80 -2.77
CA PHE A 133 -9.32 7.87 -3.71
C PHE A 133 -8.56 7.32 -4.91
N TYR A 134 -7.57 6.46 -4.68
CA TYR A 134 -6.81 5.84 -5.76
C TYR A 134 -7.67 4.91 -6.62
N ALA A 135 -8.66 4.22 -6.05
CA ALA A 135 -9.61 3.42 -6.84
C ALA A 135 -10.42 4.29 -7.82
N LEU A 136 -10.84 5.49 -7.41
CA LEU A 136 -11.51 6.45 -8.30
C LEU A 136 -10.58 6.90 -9.44
N LEU A 137 -9.30 7.15 -9.14
CA LEU A 137 -8.27 7.40 -10.16
C LEU A 137 -8.17 6.22 -11.14
N THR A 138 -8.04 4.99 -10.64
CA THR A 138 -7.96 3.78 -11.48
C THR A 138 -9.15 3.71 -12.44
N LEU A 139 -10.36 3.97 -11.95
CA LEU A 139 -11.58 3.96 -12.78
C LEU A 139 -11.53 5.01 -13.90
N VAL A 140 -11.01 6.21 -13.64
CA VAL A 140 -10.80 7.21 -14.69
C VAL A 140 -9.75 6.74 -15.70
N CYS A 141 -8.62 6.22 -15.23
CA CYS A 141 -7.55 5.69 -16.09
C CYS A 141 -8.02 4.51 -16.95
N ARG A 142 -9.07 3.78 -16.53
CA ARG A 142 -9.70 2.68 -17.27
C ARG A 142 -10.95 3.10 -18.05
N GLY A 143 -11.25 4.40 -18.10
CA GLY A 143 -12.38 4.95 -18.83
C GLY A 143 -13.75 4.57 -18.28
N GLN A 144 -13.82 4.12 -17.02
CA GLN A 144 -15.07 3.76 -16.33
C GLN A 144 -15.65 4.92 -15.52
N TRP A 145 -14.88 5.97 -15.29
CA TRP A 145 -15.36 7.19 -14.65
C TRP A 145 -14.81 8.44 -15.36
N ASP A 146 -15.50 9.55 -15.21
CA ASP A 146 -15.17 10.77 -15.94
C ASP A 146 -14.03 11.56 -15.26
N LYS A 147 -13.08 12.02 -16.07
CA LYS A 147 -11.93 12.80 -15.59
C LYS A 147 -12.37 14.14 -14.98
N SER A 148 -13.41 14.78 -15.51
CA SER A 148 -13.92 16.03 -14.93
C SER A 148 -14.67 15.80 -13.61
N ALA A 149 -15.36 14.66 -13.47
CA ALA A 149 -15.96 14.26 -12.20
C ALA A 149 -14.89 14.01 -11.11
N LEU A 150 -13.78 13.33 -11.44
CA LEU A 150 -12.66 13.16 -10.51
C LEU A 150 -12.02 14.50 -10.15
N HIS A 151 -11.84 15.38 -11.13
CA HIS A 151 -11.35 16.76 -10.93
C HIS A 151 -12.19 17.50 -9.89
N ASP A 152 -13.50 17.60 -10.11
CA ASP A 152 -14.42 18.31 -9.22
C ASP A 152 -14.45 17.68 -7.82
N TYR A 153 -14.32 16.34 -7.76
CA TYR A 153 -14.22 15.62 -6.50
C TYR A 153 -12.94 15.99 -5.72
N CYS A 154 -11.77 15.96 -6.37
CA CYS A 154 -10.50 16.37 -5.77
C CYS A 154 -10.55 17.83 -5.29
N ARG A 155 -11.08 18.75 -6.11
CA ARG A 155 -11.28 20.16 -5.72
C ARG A 155 -12.08 20.26 -4.43
N ARG A 156 -13.26 19.62 -4.39
CA ARG A 156 -14.15 19.65 -3.21
C ARG A 156 -13.47 19.12 -1.95
N MET A 157 -12.70 18.04 -2.07
CA MET A 157 -11.99 17.44 -0.93
C MET A 157 -10.88 18.36 -0.40
N LEU A 158 -10.03 18.89 -1.29
CA LEU A 158 -8.92 19.78 -0.93
C LEU A 158 -9.40 21.12 -0.35
N GLU A 159 -10.52 21.66 -0.83
CA GLU A 159 -11.08 22.94 -0.36
C GLU A 159 -11.82 22.85 0.97
N GLY A 160 -12.01 21.66 1.54
CA GLY A 160 -12.58 21.51 2.88
C GLY A 160 -13.39 20.25 3.12
N GLY A 161 -13.58 19.38 2.12
CA GLY A 161 -14.29 18.12 2.30
C GLY A 161 -13.63 17.15 3.29
N LEU A 162 -12.32 17.25 3.50
CA LEU A 162 -11.58 16.40 4.44
C LEU A 162 -11.70 16.79 5.93
N ASN A 163 -12.47 17.83 6.29
CA ASN A 163 -12.64 18.26 7.70
C ASN A 163 -11.34 18.33 8.54
N TYR A 164 -10.21 18.71 7.92
CA TYR A 164 -8.87 18.82 8.53
C TYR A 164 -8.20 17.49 8.92
N GLU A 165 -8.73 16.35 8.48
CA GLU A 165 -8.23 15.00 8.79
C GLU A 165 -7.05 14.61 7.90
N GLY A 166 -6.08 13.92 8.51
CA GLY A 166 -5.14 13.04 7.83
C GLY A 166 -4.10 13.70 6.90
N GLY A 167 -2.82 13.64 7.28
CA GLY A 167 -1.74 14.09 6.38
C GLY A 167 -1.71 13.28 5.09
N TYR A 168 -1.94 11.98 5.19
CA TYR A 168 -1.84 11.03 4.10
C TYR A 168 -2.96 11.25 3.07
N LEU A 169 -4.20 11.54 3.50
CA LEU A 169 -5.30 11.82 2.58
C LEU A 169 -5.04 13.03 1.66
N ARG A 170 -4.45 14.10 2.20
CA ARG A 170 -4.10 15.31 1.44
C ARG A 170 -2.98 15.04 0.44
N ILE A 171 -2.02 14.20 0.84
CA ILE A 171 -0.92 13.76 -0.01
C ILE A 171 -1.49 12.94 -1.18
N SER A 172 -2.38 11.98 -0.92
CA SER A 172 -3.00 11.16 -1.97
C SER A 172 -3.80 11.99 -2.97
N LEU A 173 -4.57 12.99 -2.50
CA LEU A 173 -5.29 13.89 -3.42
C LEU A 173 -4.35 14.79 -4.22
N THR A 174 -3.26 15.26 -3.63
CA THR A 174 -2.22 16.03 -4.33
C THR A 174 -1.60 15.18 -5.43
N HIS A 175 -1.22 13.96 -5.10
CA HIS A 175 -0.66 12.99 -6.05
C HIS A 175 -1.66 12.71 -7.17
N ILE A 176 -2.95 12.45 -6.88
CA ILE A 176 -3.97 12.27 -7.93
C ILE A 176 -4.07 13.50 -8.86
N CYS A 177 -4.02 14.71 -8.30
CA CYS A 177 -4.06 15.94 -9.11
C CYS A 177 -2.85 16.05 -10.04
N GLU A 178 -1.67 15.67 -9.54
CA GLU A 178 -0.46 15.55 -10.34
C GLU A 178 -0.61 14.49 -11.44
N MET A 179 -0.94 13.24 -11.09
CA MET A 179 -1.11 12.15 -12.06
C MET A 179 -2.10 12.46 -13.18
N MET A 180 -3.13 13.26 -12.87
CA MET A 180 -4.19 13.66 -13.79
C MET A 180 -3.96 15.02 -14.46
N MET A 181 -2.87 15.71 -14.11
CA MET A 181 -2.51 17.04 -14.64
C MET A 181 -3.62 18.08 -14.42
N PHE A 182 -4.17 18.13 -13.21
CA PHE A 182 -5.17 19.11 -12.78
C PHE A 182 -4.50 20.44 -12.38
N SER A 183 -3.81 21.07 -13.33
CA SER A 183 -2.98 22.26 -13.08
C SER A 183 -3.76 23.49 -12.60
N ASP A 184 -5.06 23.58 -12.89
CA ASP A 184 -5.93 24.64 -12.35
C ASP A 184 -6.17 24.52 -10.83
N LEU A 185 -5.87 23.36 -10.23
CA LEU A 185 -5.92 23.16 -8.78
C LEU A 185 -4.61 23.52 -8.07
N LEU A 186 -3.57 23.95 -8.80
CA LEU A 186 -2.25 24.26 -8.21
C LEU A 186 -2.35 25.27 -7.06
N GLU A 187 -3.17 26.30 -7.18
CA GLU A 187 -3.33 27.29 -6.10
C GLU A 187 -4.05 26.70 -4.88
N THR A 188 -5.02 25.81 -5.09
CA THR A 188 -5.68 25.06 -4.01
C THR A 188 -4.66 24.17 -3.28
N ILE A 189 -3.82 23.45 -4.04
CA ILE A 189 -2.73 22.61 -3.48
C ILE A 189 -1.73 23.48 -2.72
N ARG A 190 -1.30 24.62 -3.27
CA ARG A 190 -0.40 25.56 -2.59
C ARG A 190 -0.97 26.00 -1.24
N ASN A 191 -2.26 26.35 -1.20
CA ASN A 191 -2.93 26.72 0.04
C ASN A 191 -2.95 25.55 1.06
N CYS A 192 -3.08 24.30 0.60
CA CYS A 192 -2.93 23.13 1.45
C CYS A 192 -1.51 23.07 2.06
N TYR A 193 -0.45 23.17 1.24
CA TYR A 193 0.93 23.13 1.75
C TYR A 193 1.29 24.29 2.68
N GLN A 194 0.75 25.48 2.45
CA GLN A 194 0.92 26.61 3.38
C GLN A 194 0.27 26.36 4.74
N LYS A 195 -0.87 25.65 4.74
CA LYS A 195 -1.63 25.33 5.93
C LYS A 195 -1.11 24.10 6.68
N TRP A 196 -0.52 23.15 5.95
CA TRP A 196 0.08 21.91 6.46
C TRP A 196 1.47 21.68 5.85
N PRO A 197 2.49 22.44 6.31
CA PRO A 197 3.84 22.36 5.77
C PRO A 197 4.48 20.96 5.87
N GLU A 198 4.05 20.14 6.83
CA GLU A 198 4.50 18.76 7.05
C GLU A 198 4.23 17.83 5.86
N MET A 199 3.31 18.18 4.95
CA MET A 199 3.11 17.44 3.70
C MET A 199 4.40 17.37 2.87
N SER A 200 5.25 18.41 2.97
CA SER A 200 6.53 18.48 2.25
C SER A 200 7.56 17.44 2.70
N GLU A 201 7.33 16.77 3.85
CA GLU A 201 8.19 15.66 4.31
C GLU A 201 7.95 14.38 3.49
N PHE A 202 6.81 14.28 2.80
CA PHE A 202 6.42 13.12 2.01
C PHE A 202 6.49 13.39 0.51
N ILE A 203 5.95 14.53 0.06
CA ILE A 203 6.00 14.97 -1.33
C ILE A 203 6.31 16.46 -1.34
N ARG A 204 7.42 16.86 -1.97
CA ARG A 204 7.83 18.25 -1.99
C ARG A 204 6.95 19.09 -2.91
N PHE A 205 6.52 20.25 -2.41
CA PHE A 205 5.62 21.13 -3.17
C PHE A 205 6.26 21.69 -4.45
N ASP A 206 7.57 21.95 -4.46
CA ASP A 206 8.24 22.47 -5.65
C ASP A 206 8.29 21.45 -6.80
N GLU A 207 8.42 20.17 -6.48
CA GLU A 207 8.32 19.07 -7.46
C GLU A 207 6.90 18.96 -8.04
N VAL A 208 5.87 19.02 -7.18
CA VAL A 208 4.46 19.03 -7.61
C VAL A 208 4.14 20.27 -8.46
N GLU A 209 4.65 21.43 -8.07
CA GLU A 209 4.46 22.68 -8.79
C GLU A 209 5.11 22.62 -10.18
N GLU A 210 6.34 22.12 -10.27
CA GLU A 210 7.06 21.95 -11.53
C GLU A 210 6.33 20.98 -12.46
N SER A 211 5.94 19.81 -11.96
CA SER A 211 5.20 18.76 -12.68
C SER A 211 3.87 19.27 -13.26
N LEU A 212 3.06 19.96 -12.45
CA LEU A 212 1.79 20.53 -12.92
C LEU A 212 1.95 21.69 -13.91
N GLN A 213 3.06 22.43 -13.85
CA GLN A 213 3.34 23.56 -14.75
C GLN A 213 3.94 23.12 -16.08
N SER A 214 4.84 22.13 -16.06
CA SER A 214 5.47 21.57 -17.26
C SER A 214 4.47 20.74 -18.08
N GLY A 215 3.49 20.12 -17.40
CA GLY A 215 2.59 19.15 -18.02
C GLY A 215 3.24 17.78 -18.28
N GLU A 216 4.44 17.57 -17.73
CA GLU A 216 5.18 16.31 -17.77
C GLU A 216 4.91 15.58 -16.46
N ALA A 217 4.09 14.54 -16.51
CA ALA A 217 3.85 13.69 -15.35
C ALA A 217 5.07 12.76 -15.14
N ASP A 218 5.51 12.59 -13.89
CA ASP A 218 6.52 11.59 -13.54
C ASP A 218 6.06 10.18 -13.95
N GLU A 219 6.59 9.62 -15.04
CA GLU A 219 6.17 8.29 -15.54
C GLU A 219 6.42 7.14 -14.56
N PHE A 220 7.31 7.30 -13.56
CA PHE A 220 7.72 6.22 -12.67
C PHE A 220 6.70 5.95 -11.54
N GLY A 221 6.15 6.98 -10.89
CA GLY A 221 5.09 6.84 -9.88
C GLY A 221 3.72 6.43 -10.44
N LEU A 222 3.57 6.45 -11.78
CA LEU A 222 2.28 6.33 -12.44
C LEU A 222 1.72 4.91 -12.54
N SER A 223 2.51 3.86 -12.40
CA SER A 223 2.06 2.52 -12.79
C SER A 223 1.14 1.84 -11.76
N PHE A 224 1.32 2.08 -10.46
CA PHE A 224 0.69 1.24 -9.43
C PHE A 224 -0.83 1.43 -9.35
N HIS A 225 -1.35 2.65 -9.40
CA HIS A 225 -2.80 2.91 -9.24
C HIS A 225 -3.57 3.08 -10.56
N ARG A 226 -2.92 3.00 -11.72
CA ARG A 226 -3.60 3.21 -13.02
C ARG A 226 -4.38 2.01 -13.50
N ASP A 227 -3.94 0.83 -13.10
CA ASP A 227 -4.29 -0.42 -13.75
C ASP A 227 -5.07 -1.33 -12.82
N TYR A 228 -5.99 -2.09 -13.40
CA TYR A 228 -6.65 -3.17 -12.68
C TYR A 228 -5.67 -4.30 -12.32
N ILE A 229 -6.09 -5.20 -11.43
CA ILE A 229 -5.36 -6.46 -11.18
C ILE A 229 -5.46 -7.31 -12.45
N THR A 230 -4.37 -7.56 -13.17
CA THR A 230 -4.41 -8.39 -14.41
C THR A 230 -3.65 -9.69 -14.28
N ASP A 231 -2.66 -9.72 -13.38
CA ASP A 231 -1.86 -10.90 -13.04
C ASP A 231 -1.71 -10.98 -11.53
N ALA A 232 -2.71 -11.58 -10.88
CA ALA A 232 -2.74 -11.81 -9.44
C ALA A 232 -1.55 -12.62 -8.97
N ILE A 233 -0.99 -13.52 -9.79
CA ILE A 233 0.19 -14.27 -9.40
C ILE A 233 1.41 -13.34 -9.33
N ALA A 234 1.64 -12.53 -10.35
CA ALA A 234 2.76 -11.58 -10.36
C ALA A 234 2.63 -10.52 -9.26
N ASP A 235 1.41 -10.07 -8.97
CA ASP A 235 1.13 -9.14 -7.87
C ASP A 235 1.34 -9.82 -6.49
N LEU A 236 0.79 -11.03 -6.28
CA LEU A 236 0.90 -11.74 -4.99
C LEU A 236 2.31 -12.26 -4.70
N GLU A 237 3.11 -12.59 -5.72
CA GLU A 237 4.47 -13.09 -5.53
C GLU A 237 5.41 -12.05 -4.89
N LYS A 238 5.12 -10.76 -5.11
CA LYS A 238 5.85 -9.64 -4.51
C LYS A 238 5.27 -9.19 -3.17
N HIS A 239 4.06 -9.64 -2.85
CA HIS A 239 3.32 -9.18 -1.69
C HIS A 239 3.99 -9.66 -0.39
N ALA A 240 4.02 -8.81 0.63
CA ALA A 240 4.68 -9.07 1.91
C ALA A 240 4.24 -10.39 2.59
N CYS A 241 3.02 -10.87 2.30
CA CYS A 241 2.49 -12.16 2.75
C CYS A 241 3.31 -13.38 2.28
N PHE A 242 4.11 -13.28 1.21
CA PHE A 242 4.76 -14.45 0.58
C PHE A 242 6.29 -14.34 0.48
N VAL A 243 6.89 -13.30 1.05
CA VAL A 243 8.35 -13.10 1.10
C VAL A 243 8.88 -13.54 2.48
N ALA A 244 9.86 -14.44 2.51
CA ALA A 244 10.41 -14.99 3.76
C ALA A 244 11.07 -13.91 4.64
N GLY A 245 10.91 -14.01 5.96
CA GLY A 245 11.47 -13.08 6.93
C GLY A 245 12.99 -13.13 7.03
N ASP A 246 13.67 -12.27 6.25
CA ASP A 246 14.91 -11.52 6.58
C ASP A 246 15.26 -10.55 5.42
N GLY A 247 14.25 -9.99 4.76
CA GLY A 247 14.37 -9.19 3.54
C GLY A 247 13.63 -7.85 3.57
N ALA A 248 13.52 -7.22 4.74
CA ALA A 248 13.33 -5.78 4.82
C ALA A 248 14.70 -5.07 4.75
N GLU A 249 15.55 -5.47 3.79
CA GLU A 249 16.39 -4.50 3.11
C GLU A 249 15.58 -4.13 1.87
N GLY A 250 15.04 -2.92 1.89
CA GLY A 250 14.27 -2.40 0.78
C GLY A 250 15.17 -2.30 -0.44
N ASP A 251 14.84 -3.07 -1.46
CA ASP A 251 15.10 -2.80 -2.87
C ASP A 251 13.74 -3.19 -3.52
N ASP A 252 12.83 -2.27 -3.86
CA ASP A 252 12.96 -1.30 -4.94
C ASP A 252 12.11 -0.02 -4.69
N LEU A 253 12.59 0.88 -3.85
CA LEU A 253 12.32 2.33 -3.98
C LEU A 253 13.62 3.15 -4.06
N ASP A 254 14.70 2.55 -4.56
CA ASP A 254 15.89 3.29 -5.01
C ASP A 254 16.14 3.02 -6.49
N GLY A 255 15.25 3.59 -7.31
CA GLY A 255 15.41 3.75 -8.75
C GLY A 255 15.73 5.19 -9.16
N PHE A 256 16.26 6.01 -8.25
CA PHE A 256 16.79 7.34 -8.57
C PHE A 256 18.29 7.21 -8.91
N ASP A 257 18.61 7.20 -10.19
CA ASP A 257 19.99 7.19 -10.68
C ASP A 257 20.63 8.57 -10.47
N LEU A 258 21.32 8.73 -9.34
CA LEU A 258 22.11 9.92 -8.99
C LEU A 258 23.35 10.13 -9.89
N SER A 259 23.60 9.27 -10.89
CA SER A 259 24.73 9.41 -11.81
C SER A 259 24.57 10.52 -12.84
N GLU A 260 23.39 11.12 -12.98
CA GLU A 260 23.17 12.26 -13.88
C GLU A 260 23.51 13.63 -13.25
N LEU A 261 23.78 13.71 -11.94
CA LEU A 261 24.06 14.98 -11.24
C LEU A 261 25.54 15.43 -11.33
N PHE A 262 26.46 14.56 -11.72
CA PHE A 262 27.88 14.87 -11.82
C PHE A 262 28.42 14.43 -13.17
N GLY A 263 28.92 15.41 -13.93
CA GLY A 263 29.54 15.20 -15.24
C GLY A 263 30.76 14.27 -15.23
N SER A 264 31.29 14.04 -16.42
CA SER A 264 32.10 12.87 -16.78
C SER A 264 33.33 12.57 -15.89
N PRO A 265 33.81 11.30 -15.88
CA PRO A 265 34.83 10.78 -14.96
C PRO A 265 36.20 11.47 -14.96
N ASP A 266 36.50 12.31 -15.95
CA ASP A 266 37.81 12.95 -16.08
C ASP A 266 37.98 14.21 -15.21
N ASP A 267 36.90 14.84 -14.74
CA ASP A 267 36.96 16.09 -13.97
C ASP A 267 37.14 15.86 -12.45
N VAL A 268 36.87 14.65 -11.95
CA VAL A 268 36.97 14.32 -10.51
C VAL A 268 38.40 13.87 -10.14
N ALA A 269 39.24 13.53 -11.11
CA ALA A 269 40.56 12.93 -10.84
C ALA A 269 41.59 13.89 -10.25
N SER A 270 41.46 15.22 -10.39
CA SER A 270 42.50 16.16 -9.92
C SER A 270 42.31 16.68 -8.49
N GLU A 271 41.14 16.50 -7.87
CA GLU A 271 40.87 17.08 -6.53
C GLU A 271 40.91 16.05 -5.39
N VAL A 272 40.97 14.75 -5.70
CA VAL A 272 40.93 13.67 -4.69
C VAL A 272 42.33 13.27 -4.16
N GLU A 273 43.42 13.58 -4.88
CA GLU A 273 44.79 13.22 -4.45
C GLU A 273 45.27 13.96 -3.19
N GLY A 274 44.57 15.00 -2.73
CA GLY A 274 44.96 15.78 -1.55
C GLY A 274 44.38 15.33 -0.20
N PHE A 275 43.32 14.52 -0.19
CA PHE A 275 42.46 14.41 1.00
C PHE A 275 42.67 13.14 1.86
N PHE A 276 43.25 12.07 1.32
CA PHE A 276 43.40 10.79 2.03
C PHE A 276 44.80 10.53 2.61
N ALA A 277 45.42 11.54 3.23
CA ALA A 277 46.70 11.37 3.91
C ALA A 277 46.61 11.07 5.42
N ASN A 278 45.44 11.11 6.07
CA ASN A 278 45.32 10.76 7.49
C ASN A 278 43.88 10.39 7.89
N ALA A 279 43.57 9.10 8.05
CA ALA A 279 42.50 8.63 8.93
C ALA A 279 42.72 7.16 9.27
N GLU A 280 43.00 6.88 10.54
CA GLU A 280 43.13 5.54 11.12
C GLU A 280 41.78 4.83 11.23
N THR A 281 41.79 3.50 11.04
CA THR A 281 40.64 2.60 11.16
C THR A 281 40.20 2.41 12.61
N GLN A 282 38.91 2.63 12.92
CA GLN A 282 38.28 2.12 14.14
C GLN A 282 37.52 0.82 13.84
N GLU A 283 37.80 -0.23 14.62
CA GLU A 283 37.11 -1.52 14.56
C GLU A 283 35.72 -1.47 15.23
N THR A 284 34.79 -2.25 14.69
CA THR A 284 33.41 -2.41 15.18
C THR A 284 33.32 -3.15 16.52
N PHE A 285 32.49 -2.62 17.43
CA PHE A 285 32.31 -3.12 18.80
C PHE A 285 31.41 -4.37 18.88
N VAL A 286 31.91 -5.44 19.49
CA VAL A 286 31.16 -6.67 19.84
C VAL A 286 30.71 -6.58 21.31
N ARG A 287 29.44 -6.88 21.61
CA ARG A 287 28.90 -6.85 22.99
C ARG A 287 29.26 -8.12 23.74
N ASP A 288 29.85 -7.96 24.94
CA ASP A 288 30.26 -9.08 25.81
C ASP A 288 29.11 -9.75 26.60
N LEU A 289 27.89 -9.19 26.58
CA LEU A 289 26.78 -9.67 27.41
C LEU A 289 25.63 -10.24 26.56
N PRO A 290 25.02 -11.37 26.98
CA PRO A 290 23.90 -11.98 26.27
C PRO A 290 22.67 -11.07 26.24
N LYS A 291 21.93 -11.11 25.12
CA LYS A 291 20.71 -10.33 24.89
C LYS A 291 19.64 -10.75 25.91
N VAL A 292 19.26 -9.85 26.81
CA VAL A 292 18.18 -10.07 27.79
C VAL A 292 16.82 -9.96 27.10
N GLY A 293 15.98 -10.98 27.23
CA GLY A 293 14.63 -11.00 26.69
C GLY A 293 13.64 -10.17 27.53
N ARG A 294 12.60 -9.60 26.91
CA ARG A 294 11.58 -8.75 27.58
C ARG A 294 10.98 -9.40 28.84
N ASN A 295 10.83 -10.72 28.85
CA ASN A 295 10.21 -11.48 29.95
C ASN A 295 11.21 -12.06 30.97
N ASP A 296 12.52 -11.91 30.73
CA ASP A 296 13.56 -12.44 31.60
C ASP A 296 13.72 -11.62 32.89
N PRO A 297 14.32 -12.19 33.95
CA PRO A 297 14.67 -11.43 35.15
C PRO A 297 15.55 -10.23 34.80
N CYS A 298 15.19 -9.06 35.34
CA CYS A 298 15.91 -7.84 35.03
C CYS A 298 17.34 -7.88 35.65
N PRO A 299 18.39 -7.61 34.86
CA PRO A 299 19.78 -7.74 35.32
C PRO A 299 20.17 -6.73 36.40
N CYS A 300 19.33 -5.72 36.69
CA CYS A 300 19.53 -4.80 37.81
C CYS A 300 19.25 -5.42 39.19
N GLY A 301 18.85 -6.69 39.27
CA GLY A 301 18.64 -7.41 40.53
C GLY A 301 17.32 -7.09 41.23
N SER A 302 16.37 -6.42 40.55
CA SER A 302 15.09 -6.02 41.15
C SER A 302 14.09 -7.16 41.38
N GLY A 303 14.39 -8.37 40.88
CA GLY A 303 13.48 -9.52 40.91
C GLY A 303 12.27 -9.42 39.98
N LYS A 304 12.14 -8.33 39.19
CA LYS A 304 11.06 -8.13 38.22
C LYS A 304 11.48 -8.56 36.81
N LYS A 305 10.51 -8.87 35.94
CA LYS A 305 10.76 -9.08 34.50
C LYS A 305 11.29 -7.80 33.84
N PHE A 306 12.20 -7.91 32.87
CA PHE A 306 12.88 -6.78 32.22
C PHE A 306 11.90 -5.72 31.72
N LYS A 307 10.83 -6.11 31.01
CA LYS A 307 9.77 -5.22 30.50
C LYS A 307 9.01 -4.42 31.56
N LYS A 308 9.06 -4.85 32.83
CA LYS A 308 8.40 -4.18 33.95
C LYS A 308 9.40 -3.43 34.85
N CYS A 309 10.67 -3.35 34.44
CA CYS A 309 11.75 -2.73 35.18
C CYS A 309 12.60 -1.82 34.28
N CYS A 310 13.75 -2.28 33.79
CA CYS A 310 14.66 -1.46 32.98
C CYS A 310 14.28 -1.38 31.49
N GLY A 311 13.37 -2.26 31.02
CA GLY A 311 12.82 -2.23 29.67
C GLY A 311 11.43 -1.61 29.60
N LYS A 312 11.17 -0.59 30.43
CA LYS A 312 10.01 0.30 30.29
C LYS A 312 10.27 1.29 29.18
#